data_AF-A0A0X8JTD8-F1
#
_entry.id   AF-A0A0X8JTD8-F1
#
_cell.length_a   1.000
_cell.length_b   1.000
_cell.length_c   1.000
_cell.angle_alpha   90.00
_cell.angle_beta   90.00
_cell.angle_gamma   90.00
#
_symmetry.space_group_name_H-M   'P 1'
#
loop_
_entity.id
_entity.type
_entity.pdbx_description
1 polymer ?
#
loop_
_entity_poly.entity_id
_entity_poly.type
_entity_poly.pdbx_seq_one_letter_code
_entity_poly.pdbx_strand_id
1 'polypeptide(L)'
;MNIEIAQICNIVLATKSALEKRNRIRYKPIYYEKKVEFIFFNNKKYKAKSVEEWFDYCIDRGLQNIKFLIPLPIKDSNFLNFTNISQASIVCFFDNKLVTYFTPKWEDYNNEWHIIYTEHEWEPPLKAKPKFYDNTEDFKDVLNRIAILADKIDFQNFGNIFRKAISILNGEEIENIQKTFYGIYFSELPKINKLLFYASDISNVFGGMGSWNDSPPYYAHEKGLESEYDSLTEELLTQIRLALLYFVNEW
;
A
#
# COMPACT_ATOMS: atom_id res chain seq x y z
N MET A 1 -3.16 -7.54 -4.59
CA MET A 1 -2.39 -6.29 -4.45
C MET A 1 -1.03 -6.35 -5.15
N ASN A 2 -0.49 -5.21 -5.63
CA ASN A 2 0.87 -5.09 -6.20
C ASN A 2 1.97 -5.50 -5.19
N ILE A 3 2.97 -6.27 -5.63
CA ILE A 3 4.04 -6.84 -4.79
C ILE A 3 4.94 -5.80 -4.10
N GLU A 4 5.20 -4.65 -4.74
CA GLU A 4 5.97 -3.55 -4.17
C GLU A 4 5.22 -2.92 -3.00
N ILE A 5 3.95 -2.58 -3.21
CA ILE A 5 3.07 -2.02 -2.18
C ILE A 5 2.98 -3.00 -1.01
N ALA A 6 2.81 -4.29 -1.30
CA ALA A 6 2.70 -5.32 -0.29
C ALA A 6 3.94 -5.34 0.63
N GLN A 7 5.13 -5.37 0.03
CA GLN A 7 6.40 -5.39 0.75
C GLN A 7 6.57 -4.16 1.65
N ILE A 8 6.37 -2.96 1.10
CA ILE A 8 6.48 -1.71 1.86
C ILE A 8 5.53 -1.72 3.06
N CYS A 9 4.27 -2.11 2.85
CA CYS A 9 3.30 -2.20 3.93
C CYS A 9 3.79 -3.13 5.05
N ASN A 10 4.38 -4.28 4.72
CA ASN A 10 4.88 -5.21 5.75
C ASN A 10 6.11 -4.69 6.48
N ILE A 11 7.05 -4.03 5.78
CA ILE A 11 8.19 -3.37 6.44
C ILE A 11 7.65 -2.34 7.43
N VAL A 12 6.72 -1.47 7.01
CA VAL A 12 6.13 -0.44 7.87
C VAL A 12 5.40 -1.04 9.07
N LEU A 13 4.55 -2.05 8.87
CA LEU A 13 3.84 -2.73 9.97
C LEU A 13 4.81 -3.40 10.95
N ALA A 14 5.86 -4.05 10.44
CA ALA A 14 6.89 -4.67 11.26
C ALA A 14 7.64 -3.65 12.11
N THR A 15 8.03 -2.51 11.53
CA THR A 15 8.68 -1.41 12.24
C THR A 15 7.75 -0.81 13.29
N LYS A 16 6.47 -0.56 12.96
CA LYS A 16 5.51 -0.01 13.93
C LYS A 16 5.35 -0.92 15.14
N SER A 17 5.12 -2.22 14.91
CA SER A 17 5.01 -3.20 15.99
C SER A 17 6.29 -3.26 16.84
N ALA A 18 7.47 -3.12 16.22
CA ALA A 18 8.75 -3.12 16.91
C ALA A 18 8.97 -1.87 17.78
N LEU A 19 8.60 -0.69 17.26
CA LEU A 19 8.66 0.59 17.98
C LEU A 19 7.73 0.59 19.19
N GLU A 20 6.49 0.14 19.02
CA GLU A 20 5.48 0.07 20.10
C GLU A 20 5.92 -0.86 21.24
N LYS A 21 6.44 -2.04 20.89
CA LYS A 21 6.87 -3.05 21.86
C LYS A 21 8.30 -2.84 22.37
N ARG A 22 9.03 -1.85 21.83
CA ARG A 22 10.44 -1.58 22.12
C ARG A 22 11.31 -2.83 21.99
N ASN A 23 11.14 -3.57 20.90
CA ASN A 23 11.83 -4.83 20.64
C ASN A 23 12.53 -4.83 19.27
N ARG A 24 13.26 -5.90 18.97
CA ARG A 24 13.83 -6.12 17.64
C ARG A 24 12.72 -6.36 16.62
N ILE A 25 12.89 -5.78 15.44
CA ILE A 25 11.97 -5.99 14.32
C ILE A 25 11.90 -7.47 13.94
N ARG A 26 10.68 -7.95 13.63
CA ARG A 26 10.44 -9.32 13.16
C ARG A 26 9.98 -9.30 11.71
N TYR A 27 10.91 -9.03 10.81
CA TYR A 27 10.59 -9.06 9.39
C TYR A 27 10.63 -10.48 8.84
N LYS A 28 9.66 -10.83 8.00
CA LYS A 28 9.68 -12.09 7.24
C LYS A 28 9.48 -11.75 5.76
N PRO A 29 10.51 -11.91 4.90
CA PRO A 29 10.39 -11.66 3.47
C PRO A 29 9.38 -12.60 2.79
N ILE A 30 8.74 -12.15 1.71
CA ILE A 30 7.97 -13.04 0.81
C ILE A 30 8.92 -13.90 -0.02
N TYR A 31 8.43 -15.03 -0.54
CA TYR A 31 9.20 -15.99 -1.35
C TYR A 31 9.93 -15.40 -2.57
N TYR A 32 9.50 -14.24 -3.07
CA TYR A 32 10.15 -13.56 -4.20
C TYR A 32 11.20 -12.52 -3.79
N GLU A 33 11.30 -12.19 -2.50
CA GLU A 33 12.29 -11.24 -1.96
C GLU A 33 13.60 -11.97 -1.66
N LYS A 34 14.53 -11.92 -2.60
CA LYS A 34 15.81 -12.63 -2.46
C LYS A 34 16.86 -11.78 -1.78
N LYS A 35 16.85 -10.48 -2.07
CA LYS A 35 17.76 -9.51 -1.47
C LYS A 35 17.07 -8.17 -1.28
N VAL A 36 17.20 -7.60 -0.08
CA VAL A 36 16.71 -6.27 0.25
C VAL A 36 17.86 -5.46 0.85
N GLU A 37 18.18 -4.32 0.24
CA GLU A 37 19.24 -3.42 0.71
C GLU A 37 18.71 -1.99 0.88
N PHE A 38 19.30 -1.25 1.82
CA PHE A 38 18.97 0.15 2.07
C PHE A 38 20.20 1.03 1.94
N ILE A 39 20.11 2.07 1.11
CA ILE A 39 21.17 3.06 0.88
C ILE A 39 20.75 4.36 1.54
N PHE A 40 21.57 4.86 2.47
CA PHE A 40 21.25 6.05 3.26
C PHE A 40 21.80 7.33 2.60
N PHE A 41 21.04 8.42 2.65
CA PHE A 41 21.38 9.65 1.94
C PHE A 41 22.65 10.31 2.48
N ASN A 42 22.76 10.35 3.83
CA ASN A 42 23.88 10.92 4.57
C ASN A 42 25.14 10.05 4.56
N ASN A 43 25.04 8.79 4.14
CA ASN A 43 26.16 7.88 4.09
C ASN A 43 26.01 6.88 2.96
N LYS A 44 26.17 7.35 1.72
CA LYS A 44 26.08 6.52 0.50
C LYS A 44 27.03 5.31 0.49
N LYS A 45 28.04 5.28 1.37
CA LYS A 45 28.96 4.15 1.54
C LYS A 45 28.40 3.06 2.45
N TYR A 46 27.56 3.43 3.42
CA TYR A 46 26.89 2.46 4.28
C TYR A 46 25.63 1.94 3.59
N LYS A 47 25.52 0.61 3.57
CA LYS A 47 24.35 -0.10 3.05
C LYS A 47 23.91 -1.11 4.08
N ALA A 48 22.69 -0.98 4.57
CA ALA A 48 22.10 -2.06 5.35
C ALA A 48 21.68 -3.18 4.41
N LYS A 49 22.04 -4.43 4.75
CA LYS A 49 21.86 -5.62 3.91
C LYS A 49 20.59 -6.41 4.24
N SER A 50 19.82 -5.94 5.22
CA SER A 50 18.52 -6.50 5.58
C SER A 50 17.62 -5.45 6.21
N VAL A 51 16.34 -5.79 6.38
CA VAL A 51 15.37 -4.94 7.08
C VAL A 51 15.73 -4.78 8.55
N GLU A 52 16.28 -5.81 9.18
CA GLU A 52 16.77 -5.76 10.57
C GLU A 52 17.93 -4.78 10.72
N GLU A 53 18.94 -4.87 9.86
CA GLU A 53 20.09 -3.96 9.90
C GLU A 53 19.67 -2.51 9.62
N TRP A 54 18.73 -2.32 8.67
CA TRP A 54 18.17 -1.00 8.39
C TRP A 54 17.43 -0.43 9.60
N PHE A 55 16.61 -1.26 10.26
CA PHE A 55 15.85 -0.86 11.43
C PHE A 55 16.78 -0.46 12.58
N ASP A 56 17.79 -1.28 12.90
CA ASP A 56 18.75 -0.98 13.96
C ASP A 56 19.48 0.34 13.70
N TYR A 57 19.93 0.56 12.45
CA TYR A 57 20.55 1.84 12.06
C TYR A 57 19.60 3.04 12.17
N CYS A 58 18.31 2.86 11.81
CA CYS A 58 17.31 3.91 11.99
C CYS A 58 17.03 4.20 13.46
N ILE A 59 17.01 3.19 14.33
CA ILE A 59 16.85 3.36 15.78
C ILE A 59 18.02 4.14 16.37
N ASP A 60 19.27 3.81 15.99
CA ASP A 60 20.47 4.54 16.42
C ASP A 60 20.46 6.01 15.97
N ARG A 61 19.80 6.30 14.85
CA ARG A 61 19.54 7.66 14.35
C ARG A 61 18.37 8.37 15.02
N GLY A 62 17.69 7.75 15.98
CA GLY A 62 16.57 8.34 16.71
C GLY A 62 15.21 8.19 16.04
N LEU A 63 14.96 7.13 15.27
CA LEU A 63 13.65 6.87 14.65
C LEU A 63 12.53 6.82 15.70
N GLN A 64 11.54 7.70 15.55
CA GLN A 64 10.38 7.81 16.45
C GLN A 64 9.09 7.27 15.84
N ASN A 65 8.96 7.36 14.51
CA ASN A 65 7.74 6.98 13.82
C ASN A 65 8.02 6.64 12.36
N ILE A 66 7.13 5.87 11.75
CA ILE A 66 7.19 5.46 10.36
C ILE A 66 5.79 5.56 9.73
N LYS A 67 5.72 5.96 8.47
CA LYS A 67 4.48 5.93 7.69
C LYS A 67 4.70 5.35 6.31
N PHE A 68 3.67 4.68 5.80
CA PHE A 68 3.54 4.29 4.41
C PHE A 68 2.92 5.45 3.63
N LEU A 69 3.51 5.81 2.49
CA LEU A 69 2.89 6.73 1.53
C LEU A 69 2.83 6.11 0.15
N ILE A 70 1.78 6.44 -0.58
CA ILE A 70 1.57 6.03 -1.97
C ILE A 70 0.95 7.20 -2.73
N PRO A 71 1.33 7.43 -4.01
CA PRO A 71 0.71 8.48 -4.82
C PRO A 71 -0.79 8.23 -4.97
N LEU A 72 -1.62 9.26 -4.92
CA LEU A 72 -3.04 9.15 -5.26
C LEU A 72 -3.24 9.54 -6.74
N PRO A 73 -4.13 8.87 -7.49
CA PRO A 73 -4.47 9.26 -8.87
C PRO A 73 -5.00 10.69 -8.94
N ILE A 74 -5.84 11.05 -7.97
CA ILE A 74 -6.42 12.38 -7.82
C ILE A 74 -5.52 13.25 -6.93
N LYS A 75 -5.26 14.49 -7.36
CA LYS A 75 -4.63 15.52 -6.51
C LYS A 75 -5.62 15.98 -5.43
N ASP A 76 -5.70 15.23 -4.33
CA ASP A 76 -6.47 15.66 -3.17
C ASP A 76 -5.73 16.79 -2.43
N SER A 77 -6.44 17.91 -2.25
CA SER A 77 -5.98 19.12 -1.58
C SER A 77 -5.43 18.88 -0.16
N ASN A 78 -5.96 17.90 0.57
CA ASN A 78 -5.50 17.54 1.92
C ASN A 78 -4.14 16.84 1.91
N PHE A 79 -3.76 16.26 0.76
CA PHE A 79 -2.51 15.54 0.57
C PHE A 79 -1.46 16.34 -0.23
N LEU A 80 -1.74 17.59 -0.62
CA LEU A 80 -0.82 18.43 -1.41
C LEU A 80 0.58 18.60 -0.80
N ASN A 81 0.71 18.48 0.52
CA ASN A 81 2.03 18.50 1.18
C ASN A 81 2.86 17.21 0.92
N PHE A 82 2.23 16.15 0.39
CA PHE A 82 2.78 14.80 0.16
C PHE A 82 2.64 14.34 -1.31
N THR A 83 2.10 15.17 -2.21
CA THR A 83 1.90 14.84 -3.64
C THR A 83 3.19 14.76 -4.45
N ASN A 84 4.35 15.10 -3.87
CA ASN A 84 5.63 15.07 -4.59
C ASN A 84 6.22 13.65 -4.70
N ILE A 85 5.60 12.64 -4.08
CA ILE A 85 6.06 11.27 -4.20
C ILE A 85 5.52 10.67 -5.49
N SER A 86 6.44 10.15 -6.33
CA SER A 86 6.11 9.49 -7.59
C SER A 86 5.81 8.00 -7.47
N GLN A 87 6.17 7.36 -6.34
CA GLN A 87 6.03 5.92 -6.11
C GLN A 87 5.78 5.57 -4.63
N ALA A 88 5.39 4.35 -4.32
CA ALA A 88 5.17 3.95 -2.93
C ALA A 88 6.47 4.10 -2.11
N SER A 89 6.36 4.57 -0.87
CA SER A 89 7.52 4.95 -0.06
C SER A 89 7.35 4.64 1.43
N ILE A 90 8.49 4.38 2.07
CA ILE A 90 8.61 4.29 3.53
C ILE A 90 9.07 5.65 4.05
N VAL A 91 8.30 6.30 4.92
CA VAL A 91 8.64 7.61 5.49
C VAL A 91 9.06 7.47 6.95
N CYS A 92 10.25 7.94 7.28
CA CYS A 92 10.85 7.87 8.61
C CYS A 92 10.84 9.25 9.28
N PHE A 93 10.39 9.29 10.54
CA PHE A 93 10.39 10.50 11.37
C PHE A 93 11.36 10.32 12.54
N PHE A 94 12.37 11.17 12.62
CA PHE A 94 13.41 11.13 13.66
C PHE A 94 13.17 12.19 14.75
N ASP A 95 13.81 12.04 15.91
CA ASP A 95 13.68 12.91 17.08
C ASP A 95 14.16 14.36 16.84
N ASN A 96 15.17 14.55 15.99
CA ASN A 96 15.74 15.83 15.57
C ASN A 96 14.88 16.60 14.55
N LYS A 97 13.61 16.19 14.35
CA LYS A 97 12.67 16.71 13.34
C LYS A 97 13.07 16.41 11.89
N LEU A 98 14.13 15.62 11.65
CA LEU A 98 14.45 15.13 10.32
C LEU A 98 13.33 14.19 9.86
N VAL A 99 12.93 14.36 8.61
CA VAL A 99 12.06 13.43 7.91
C VAL A 99 12.79 12.96 6.67
N THR A 100 12.87 11.65 6.50
CA THR A 100 13.40 11.04 5.28
C THR A 100 12.39 10.06 4.72
N TYR A 101 12.57 9.68 3.46
CA TYR A 101 11.77 8.64 2.85
C TYR A 101 12.64 7.72 2.00
N PHE A 102 12.27 6.44 1.96
CA PHE A 102 12.89 5.45 1.12
C PHE A 102 11.97 5.10 -0.02
N THR A 103 12.52 5.10 -1.23
CA THR A 103 11.83 4.61 -2.41
C THR A 103 12.49 3.33 -2.92
N PRO A 104 11.71 2.29 -3.29
CA PRO A 104 12.27 1.05 -3.81
C PRO A 104 12.72 1.20 -5.26
N LYS A 105 13.68 0.37 -5.65
CA LYS A 105 13.96 0.00 -7.04
C LYS A 105 14.06 -1.51 -7.11
N TRP A 106 13.27 -2.11 -8.00
CA TRP A 106 13.23 -3.56 -8.23
C TRP A 106 14.09 -3.89 -9.44
N GLU A 107 15.07 -4.78 -9.24
CA GLU A 107 15.95 -5.28 -10.30
C GLU A 107 15.76 -6.79 -10.41
N ASP A 108 15.43 -7.26 -11.61
CA ASP A 108 15.37 -8.70 -11.90
C ASP A 108 16.80 -9.22 -12.09
N TYR A 109 17.13 -10.28 -11.36
CA TYR A 109 18.40 -10.97 -11.43
C TYR A 109 18.17 -12.49 -11.49
N ASN A 110 18.12 -13.06 -12.69
CA ASN A 110 17.91 -14.50 -12.91
C ASN A 110 16.62 -15.05 -12.27
N ASN A 111 15.47 -14.40 -12.50
CA ASN A 111 14.17 -14.74 -11.92
C ASN A 111 14.09 -14.51 -10.39
N GLU A 112 14.95 -13.65 -9.87
CA GLU A 112 14.99 -13.25 -8.47
C GLU A 112 14.89 -11.73 -8.37
N TRP A 113 14.12 -11.21 -7.42
CA TRP A 113 14.02 -9.77 -7.22
C TRP A 113 15.04 -9.28 -6.20
N HIS A 114 15.91 -8.40 -6.67
CA HIS A 114 16.79 -7.59 -5.84
C HIS A 114 16.18 -6.21 -5.64
N ILE A 115 15.97 -5.84 -4.39
CA ILE A 115 15.20 -4.65 -4.03
C ILE A 115 16.12 -3.70 -3.29
N ILE A 116 16.32 -2.51 -3.87
CA ILE A 116 17.20 -1.49 -3.32
C ILE A 116 16.34 -0.29 -2.92
N TYR A 117 16.26 -0.04 -1.62
CA TYR A 117 15.65 1.15 -1.06
C TYR A 117 16.68 2.28 -0.99
N THR A 118 16.38 3.42 -1.60
CA THR A 118 17.24 4.61 -1.53
C THR A 118 16.58 5.67 -0.66
N GLU A 119 17.30 6.15 0.35
CA GLU A 119 16.86 7.23 1.23
C GLU A 119 17.00 8.59 0.55
N HIS A 120 16.01 9.43 0.77
CA HIS A 120 15.93 10.81 0.34
C HIS A 120 15.53 11.68 1.52
N GLU A 121 16.09 12.88 1.59
CA GLU A 121 15.63 13.90 2.54
C GLU A 121 14.28 14.47 2.09
N TRP A 122 13.37 14.71 3.05
CA TRP A 122 12.09 15.30 2.75
C TRP A 122 12.19 16.83 2.69
N GLU A 123 12.10 17.39 1.48
CA GLU A 123 12.13 18.84 1.27
C GLU A 123 10.89 19.36 0.52
N PRO A 124 10.24 20.45 0.98
CA PRO A 124 10.51 21.20 2.20
C PRO A 124 10.03 20.47 3.47
N PRO A 125 10.50 20.86 4.68
CA PRO A 125 10.12 20.21 5.93
C PRO A 125 8.60 20.12 6.14
N LEU A 126 8.13 18.97 6.61
CA LEU A 126 6.72 18.74 6.88
C LEU A 126 6.21 19.62 8.02
N LYS A 127 5.11 20.34 7.76
CA LYS A 127 4.41 21.13 8.79
C LYS A 127 3.77 20.23 9.86
N ALA A 128 3.31 19.04 9.47
CA ALA A 128 2.70 18.06 10.36
C ALA A 128 2.81 16.64 9.75
N LYS A 129 2.75 15.62 10.60
CA LYS A 129 2.61 14.23 10.16
C LYS A 129 1.26 14.05 9.46
N PRO A 130 1.19 13.32 8.34
CA PRO A 130 -0.07 13.08 7.65
C PRO A 130 -0.98 12.21 8.53
N LYS A 131 -2.28 12.50 8.47
CA LYS A 131 -3.34 11.65 9.04
C LYS A 131 -4.20 11.15 7.90
N PHE A 132 -4.63 9.90 8.01
CA PHE A 132 -5.53 9.27 7.06
C PHE A 132 -6.86 9.00 7.74
N TYR A 133 -7.93 9.03 6.95
CA TYR A 133 -9.29 8.86 7.46
C TYR A 133 -9.87 7.56 6.92
N ASP A 134 -10.77 6.98 7.71
CA ASP A 134 -11.53 5.81 7.31
C ASP A 134 -12.42 6.18 6.11
N ASN A 135 -12.20 5.50 4.99
CA ASN A 135 -12.93 5.69 3.73
C ASN A 135 -13.93 4.54 3.45
N THR A 136 -14.31 3.76 4.47
CA THR A 136 -15.12 2.54 4.30
C THR A 136 -16.41 2.76 3.49
N GLU A 137 -17.17 3.81 3.79
CA GLU A 137 -18.45 4.05 3.13
C GLU A 137 -18.28 4.53 1.68
N ASP A 138 -17.33 5.44 1.42
CA ASP A 138 -16.99 5.87 0.06
C ASP A 138 -16.45 4.70 -0.78
N PHE A 139 -15.67 3.80 -0.16
CA PHE A 139 -15.15 2.62 -0.82
C PHE A 139 -16.28 1.64 -1.19
N LYS A 140 -17.26 1.43 -0.30
CA LYS A 140 -18.45 0.60 -0.61
C LYS A 140 -19.27 1.17 -1.77
N ASP A 141 -19.47 2.50 -1.80
CA ASP A 141 -20.20 3.15 -2.90
C ASP A 141 -19.53 2.90 -4.26
N VAL A 142 -18.21 3.16 -4.33
CA VAL A 142 -17.45 2.96 -5.56
C VAL A 142 -17.43 1.50 -5.98
N LEU A 143 -17.22 0.56 -5.04
CA LEU A 143 -17.29 -0.88 -5.31
C LEU A 143 -18.65 -1.30 -5.87
N ASN A 144 -19.74 -0.72 -5.37
CA ASN A 144 -21.09 -1.04 -5.84
C ASN A 144 -21.31 -0.50 -7.26
N ARG A 145 -20.92 0.75 -7.53
CA ARG A 145 -21.03 1.38 -8.85
C ARG A 145 -20.20 0.64 -9.90
N ILE A 146 -18.96 0.28 -9.58
CA ILE A 146 -18.09 -0.44 -10.52
C ILE A 146 -18.51 -1.91 -10.69
N ALA A 147 -19.16 -2.54 -9.70
CA ALA A 147 -19.79 -3.85 -9.88
C ALA A 147 -20.95 -3.81 -10.88
N ILE A 148 -21.79 -2.78 -10.80
CA ILE A 148 -22.88 -2.57 -11.77
C ILE A 148 -22.31 -2.31 -13.16
N LEU A 149 -21.26 -1.49 -13.28
CA LEU A 149 -20.58 -1.27 -14.56
C LEU A 149 -20.05 -2.60 -15.12
N ALA A 150 -19.34 -3.39 -14.33
CA ALA A 150 -18.77 -4.68 -14.73
C ALA A 150 -19.85 -5.61 -15.33
N ASP A 151 -21.03 -5.67 -14.71
CA ASP A 151 -22.14 -6.44 -15.28
C ASP A 151 -22.63 -5.86 -16.61
N LYS A 152 -22.76 -4.53 -16.74
CA LYS A 152 -23.19 -3.87 -18.00
C LYS A 152 -22.24 -4.18 -19.16
N ILE A 153 -20.95 -4.31 -18.89
CA ILE A 153 -19.92 -4.60 -19.90
C ILE A 153 -19.63 -6.10 -20.09
N ASP A 154 -20.44 -6.98 -19.51
CA ASP A 154 -20.33 -8.46 -19.60
C ASP A 154 -19.09 -9.07 -18.89
N PHE A 155 -18.68 -8.45 -17.78
CA PHE A 155 -17.56 -8.86 -16.93
C PHE A 155 -18.01 -9.20 -15.50
N GLN A 156 -19.00 -10.09 -15.37
CA GLN A 156 -19.61 -10.43 -14.06
C GLN A 156 -18.61 -11.07 -13.08
N ASN A 157 -17.52 -11.66 -13.58
CA ASN A 157 -16.41 -12.14 -12.74
C ASN A 157 -15.81 -11.01 -11.90
N PHE A 158 -15.56 -9.84 -12.49
CA PHE A 158 -15.09 -8.65 -11.77
C PHE A 158 -16.21 -8.08 -10.89
N GLY A 159 -17.45 -8.05 -11.38
CA GLY A 159 -18.61 -7.65 -10.57
C GLY A 159 -18.72 -8.45 -9.25
N ASN A 160 -18.47 -9.75 -9.31
CA ASN A 160 -18.46 -10.63 -8.13
C ASN A 160 -17.30 -10.35 -7.17
N ILE A 161 -16.11 -10.02 -7.70
CA ILE A 161 -14.96 -9.59 -6.88
C ILE A 161 -15.33 -8.33 -6.07
N PHE A 162 -15.90 -7.33 -6.72
CA PHE A 162 -16.28 -6.08 -6.07
C PHE A 162 -17.39 -6.27 -5.02
N ARG A 163 -18.40 -7.10 -5.31
CA ARG A 163 -19.41 -7.49 -4.33
C ARG A 163 -18.82 -8.23 -3.13
N LYS A 164 -17.85 -9.11 -3.35
CA LYS A 164 -17.16 -9.79 -2.25
C LYS A 164 -16.40 -8.80 -1.37
N ALA A 165 -15.77 -7.78 -1.96
CA ALA A 165 -15.11 -6.72 -1.20
C ALA A 165 -16.10 -5.92 -0.33
N ILE A 166 -17.30 -5.63 -0.84
CA ILE A 166 -18.38 -5.02 -0.04
C ILE A 166 -18.78 -5.92 1.13
N SER A 167 -19.00 -7.22 0.89
CA SER A 167 -19.36 -8.15 1.97
C SER A 167 -18.30 -8.23 3.06
N ILE A 168 -17.01 -8.20 2.67
CA ILE A 168 -15.89 -8.08 3.61
C ILE A 168 -15.97 -6.78 4.42
N LEU A 169 -16.19 -5.62 3.78
CA LEU A 169 -16.34 -4.35 4.49
C LEU A 169 -17.56 -4.32 5.42
N ASN A 170 -18.58 -5.14 5.15
CA ASN A 170 -19.73 -5.34 6.03
C ASN A 170 -19.46 -6.33 7.18
N GLY A 171 -18.26 -6.89 7.26
CA GLY A 171 -17.82 -7.74 8.36
C GLY A 171 -18.11 -9.22 8.16
N GLU A 172 -18.34 -9.68 6.93
CA GLU A 172 -18.36 -11.11 6.61
C GLU A 172 -17.06 -11.77 7.12
N GLU A 173 -17.18 -12.95 7.73
CA GLU A 173 -16.01 -13.69 8.21
C GLU A 173 -15.11 -14.04 7.03
N ILE A 174 -13.82 -13.77 7.22
CA ILE A 174 -12.81 -13.98 6.20
C ILE A 174 -12.06 -15.24 6.59
N GLU A 175 -12.31 -16.34 5.87
CA GLU A 175 -11.65 -17.60 6.15
C GLU A 175 -10.12 -17.48 5.95
N ASN A 176 -9.37 -18.00 6.93
CA ASN A 176 -8.01 -18.52 6.76
C ASN A 176 -6.87 -17.53 6.43
N ILE A 177 -6.90 -16.30 6.95
CA ILE A 177 -5.86 -15.32 6.61
C ILE A 177 -4.55 -15.43 7.41
N GLN A 178 -4.47 -16.31 8.40
CA GLN A 178 -3.21 -16.57 9.11
C GLN A 178 -2.07 -16.99 8.17
N LYS A 179 -2.37 -17.39 6.93
CA LYS A 179 -1.41 -17.80 5.90
C LYS A 179 -0.94 -16.70 4.95
N THR A 180 -1.47 -15.47 5.01
CA THR A 180 -1.00 -14.38 4.15
C THR A 180 0.22 -13.67 4.74
N PHE A 181 0.88 -12.83 3.93
CA PHE A 181 2.10 -12.10 4.27
C PHE A 181 2.05 -11.32 5.59
N TYR A 182 0.87 -10.83 5.96
CA TYR A 182 0.65 -10.01 7.16
C TYR A 182 0.36 -10.83 8.43
N GLY A 183 0.27 -12.17 8.33
CA GLY A 183 -0.24 -13.04 9.39
C GLY A 183 0.38 -12.84 10.78
N ILE A 184 1.64 -12.37 10.85
CA ILE A 184 2.35 -12.07 12.11
C ILE A 184 1.71 -10.88 12.84
N TYR A 185 1.43 -9.81 12.10
CA TYR A 185 0.86 -8.56 12.63
C TYR A 185 -0.65 -8.54 12.56
N PHE A 186 -1.22 -9.51 11.83
CA PHE A 186 -2.63 -9.52 11.52
C PHE A 186 -3.49 -9.60 12.76
N SER A 187 -3.12 -10.41 13.76
CA SER A 187 -3.89 -10.54 15.00
C SER A 187 -4.03 -9.22 15.77
N GLU A 188 -3.03 -8.35 15.69
CA GLU A 188 -2.90 -7.14 16.51
C GLU A 188 -3.66 -5.93 15.93
N LEU A 189 -3.98 -5.96 14.64
CA LEU A 189 -4.68 -4.87 13.95
C LEU A 189 -6.14 -4.68 14.45
N PRO A 190 -6.64 -3.43 14.48
CA PRO A 190 -8.05 -3.16 14.69
C PRO A 190 -8.93 -3.83 13.63
N LYS A 191 -10.16 -4.19 13.99
CA LYS A 191 -11.11 -4.87 13.08
C LYS A 191 -11.30 -4.09 11.78
N ILE A 192 -11.43 -2.77 11.83
CA ILE A 192 -11.68 -1.97 10.63
C ILE A 192 -10.47 -1.96 9.67
N ASN A 193 -9.25 -1.82 10.18
CA ASN A 193 -8.01 -1.87 9.40
C ASN A 193 -7.88 -3.23 8.68
N LYS A 194 -8.24 -4.32 9.37
CA LYS A 194 -8.30 -5.67 8.81
C LYS A 194 -9.24 -5.75 7.61
N LEU A 195 -10.48 -5.28 7.75
CA LEU A 195 -11.49 -5.34 6.69
C LEU A 195 -11.09 -4.48 5.47
N LEU A 196 -10.60 -3.25 5.72
CA LEU A 196 -10.12 -2.35 4.68
C LEU A 196 -8.96 -2.95 3.89
N PHE A 197 -7.98 -3.55 4.59
CA PHE A 197 -6.89 -4.26 3.94
C PHE A 197 -7.39 -5.34 2.97
N TYR A 198 -8.32 -6.18 3.40
CA TYR A 198 -8.81 -7.27 2.56
C TYR A 198 -9.63 -6.81 1.38
N ALA A 199 -10.54 -5.86 1.62
CA ALA A 199 -11.32 -5.27 0.55
C ALA A 199 -10.38 -4.68 -0.50
N SER A 200 -9.33 -3.97 -0.07
CA SER A 200 -8.28 -3.45 -0.95
C SER A 200 -7.50 -4.55 -1.67
N ASP A 201 -7.12 -5.64 -1.00
CA ASP A 201 -6.32 -6.69 -1.62
C ASP A 201 -7.10 -7.40 -2.74
N ILE A 202 -8.36 -7.78 -2.48
CA ILE A 202 -9.17 -8.54 -3.44
C ILE A 202 -9.71 -7.67 -4.57
N SER A 203 -10.02 -6.40 -4.31
CA SER A 203 -10.53 -5.48 -5.35
C SER A 203 -9.44 -4.78 -6.14
N ASN A 204 -8.16 -4.94 -5.77
CA ASN A 204 -7.02 -4.47 -6.55
C ASN A 204 -6.75 -5.41 -7.73
N VAL A 205 -7.62 -5.28 -8.73
CA VAL A 205 -7.64 -6.05 -9.99
C VAL A 205 -6.80 -5.41 -11.10
N PHE A 206 -5.87 -4.54 -10.72
CA PHE A 206 -5.03 -3.77 -11.64
C PHE A 206 -3.69 -4.48 -11.89
N GLY A 207 -3.29 -4.52 -13.16
CA GLY A 207 -2.00 -5.06 -13.59
C GLY A 207 -1.97 -6.59 -13.73
N GLY A 208 -1.12 -7.07 -14.65
CA GLY A 208 -1.05 -8.48 -15.04
C GLY A 208 -1.99 -8.83 -16.19
N MET A 209 -1.83 -10.04 -16.73
CA MET A 209 -2.66 -10.54 -17.83
C MET A 209 -4.05 -10.98 -17.31
N GLY A 210 -5.10 -10.58 -18.01
CA GLY A 210 -6.49 -10.77 -17.59
C GLY A 210 -6.96 -9.77 -16.53
N SER A 211 -6.28 -8.64 -16.40
CA SER A 211 -6.60 -7.59 -15.43
C SER A 211 -7.79 -6.72 -15.87
N TRP A 212 -8.31 -5.92 -14.95
CA TRP A 212 -9.40 -4.98 -15.24
C TRP A 212 -9.04 -3.99 -16.36
N ASN A 213 -7.77 -3.63 -16.49
CA ASN A 213 -7.28 -2.71 -17.52
C ASN A 213 -6.97 -3.38 -18.88
N ASP A 214 -7.29 -4.66 -19.06
CA ASP A 214 -7.03 -5.37 -20.32
C ASP A 214 -8.22 -5.31 -21.28
N SER A 215 -9.14 -6.28 -21.21
CA SER A 215 -10.31 -6.34 -22.08
C SER A 215 -11.45 -5.38 -21.70
N PRO A 216 -11.75 -5.11 -20.42
CA PRO A 216 -12.87 -4.25 -20.02
C PRO A 216 -12.94 -2.85 -20.69
N PRO A 217 -11.84 -2.09 -20.89
CA PRO A 217 -11.89 -0.80 -21.59
C PRO A 217 -12.50 -0.90 -23.00
N TYR A 218 -12.16 -1.95 -23.75
CA TYR A 218 -12.66 -2.14 -25.11
C TYR A 218 -14.18 -2.36 -25.13
N TYR A 219 -14.70 -3.21 -24.24
CA TYR A 219 -16.14 -3.47 -24.15
C TYR A 219 -16.92 -2.28 -23.58
N ALA A 220 -16.30 -1.50 -22.69
CA ALA A 220 -16.88 -0.23 -22.25
C ALA A 220 -17.02 0.73 -23.44
N HIS A 221 -16.00 0.84 -24.30
CA HIS A 221 -16.08 1.63 -25.53
C HIS A 221 -17.17 1.15 -26.48
N GLU A 222 -17.24 -0.16 -26.78
CA GLU A 222 -18.27 -0.74 -27.66
C GLU A 222 -19.70 -0.46 -27.17
N LYS A 223 -19.89 -0.32 -25.86
CA LYS A 223 -21.20 -0.01 -25.23
C LYS A 223 -21.43 1.48 -24.96
N GLY A 224 -20.50 2.36 -25.34
CA GLY A 224 -20.60 3.80 -25.11
C GLY A 224 -20.46 4.21 -23.62
N LEU A 225 -19.79 3.39 -22.81
CA LEU A 225 -19.58 3.57 -21.37
C LEU A 225 -18.13 3.93 -21.02
N GLU A 226 -17.29 4.31 -21.99
CA GLU A 226 -15.87 4.61 -21.82
C GLU A 226 -15.61 5.66 -20.71
N SER A 227 -16.35 6.77 -20.71
CA SER A 227 -16.17 7.80 -19.68
C SER A 227 -16.60 7.35 -18.28
N GLU A 228 -17.65 6.51 -18.17
CA GLU A 228 -18.06 5.91 -16.89
C GLU A 228 -16.99 4.92 -16.41
N TYR A 229 -16.41 4.14 -17.32
CA TYR A 229 -15.33 3.21 -17.06
C TYR A 229 -14.07 3.92 -16.55
N ASP A 230 -13.59 4.95 -17.23
CA ASP A 230 -12.38 5.67 -16.84
C ASP A 230 -12.53 6.31 -15.45
N SER A 231 -13.66 7.01 -15.22
CA SER A 231 -13.95 7.65 -13.93
C SER A 231 -14.02 6.64 -12.80
N LEU A 232 -14.81 5.55 -12.95
CA LEU A 232 -14.97 4.54 -11.90
C LEU A 232 -13.69 3.76 -11.64
N THR A 233 -12.88 3.52 -12.67
CA THR A 233 -11.58 2.86 -12.54
C THR A 233 -10.60 3.71 -11.72
N GLU A 234 -10.55 5.02 -11.98
CA GLU A 234 -9.72 5.95 -11.21
C GLU A 234 -10.23 6.13 -9.78
N GLU A 235 -11.54 6.26 -9.58
CA GLU A 235 -12.18 6.31 -8.27
C GLU A 235 -11.86 5.04 -7.45
N LEU A 236 -11.98 3.85 -8.05
CA LEU A 236 -11.67 2.59 -7.37
C LEU A 236 -10.20 2.54 -6.94
N LEU A 237 -9.28 2.88 -7.84
CA LEU A 237 -7.85 2.90 -7.51
C LEU A 237 -7.57 3.89 -6.37
N THR A 238 -8.24 5.04 -6.36
CA THR A 238 -8.14 6.04 -5.28
C THR A 238 -8.63 5.47 -3.96
N GLN A 239 -9.82 4.86 -3.91
CA GLN A 239 -10.39 4.29 -2.69
C GLN A 239 -9.54 3.13 -2.12
N ILE A 240 -8.98 2.28 -2.99
CA ILE A 240 -8.05 1.23 -2.57
C ILE A 240 -6.81 1.83 -1.90
N ARG A 241 -6.23 2.88 -2.50
CA ARG A 241 -5.03 3.53 -1.96
C ARG A 241 -5.31 4.27 -0.65
N LEU A 242 -6.46 4.95 -0.52
CA LEU A 242 -6.89 5.58 0.72
C LEU A 242 -7.10 4.53 1.84
N ALA A 243 -7.73 3.41 1.52
CA ALA A 243 -7.92 2.31 2.46
C ALA A 243 -6.59 1.71 2.93
N LEU A 244 -5.61 1.53 2.03
CA LEU A 244 -4.26 1.08 2.38
C LEU A 244 -3.51 2.10 3.24
N LEU A 245 -3.63 3.39 2.92
CA LEU A 245 -3.04 4.47 3.72
C LEU A 245 -3.61 4.47 5.13
N TYR A 246 -4.92 4.34 5.31
CA TYR A 246 -5.54 4.25 6.62
C TYR A 246 -5.10 2.98 7.36
N PHE A 247 -5.23 1.82 6.71
CA PHE A 247 -4.88 0.51 7.27
C PHE A 247 -3.48 0.47 7.87
N VAL A 248 -2.46 0.91 7.12
CA VAL A 248 -1.05 0.83 7.58
C VAL A 248 -0.72 1.90 8.61
N ASN A 249 -1.19 3.12 8.38
CA ASN A 249 -0.71 4.28 9.12
C ASN A 249 -1.48 4.54 10.40
N GLU A 250 -2.78 4.22 10.45
CA GLU A 250 -3.68 4.53 11.56
C GLU A 250 -4.03 3.25 12.34
N TRP A 251 -2.96 2.62 12.85
CA TRP A 251 -2.94 1.54 13.83
C TRP A 251 -1.94 1.92 14.91
#